data_AF-A0A667YKQ7-F1
#
_entry.id   AF-A0A667YKQ7-F1
#
_cell.length_a   1.000
_cell.length_b   1.000
_cell.length_c   1.000
_cell.angle_alpha   90.00
_cell.angle_beta   90.00
_cell.angle_gamma   90.00
#
_symmetry.space_group_name_H-M   'P 1'
#
loop_
_entity.id
_entity.type
_entity.pdbx_description
1 polymer ?
#
loop_
_entity_poly.entity_id
_entity_poly.type
_entity_poly.pdbx_seq_one_letter_code
_entity_poly.pdbx_strand_id
1 'polypeptide(L)'
;MLTVIIEPDVARCAQRPVDVVFLLDGSERLGTENFRQVRDLLQKTADTLTLARNKNDRMRARMGLIQYGKENEQIVAFPITHDPAIISNGLARMPYLDSSPSVGSAILHAINNLLTTGGVRQTRRNAEISFVFITDGFTDNRNLDEAVSAMRRAQVVSTVIAMGSDVDQDVLTKLVMGDQEAIFRGKDFSHLSKPSFFDRFIQWVC
;
A
#
# COMPACT_ATOMS: atom_id res chain seq x y z
N MET A 1 -4.97 7.33 34.85
CA MET A 1 -4.13 7.83 33.74
C MET A 1 -3.60 6.59 33.02
N LEU A 2 -4.25 6.16 31.94
CA LEU A 2 -3.78 5.01 31.16
C LEU A 2 -2.54 5.46 30.37
N THR A 3 -1.39 4.90 30.73
CA THR A 3 -0.16 5.01 29.93
C THR A 3 -0.43 4.23 28.64
N VAL A 4 -0.63 4.93 27.52
CA VAL A 4 -0.63 4.30 26.21
C VAL A 4 0.80 3.83 25.96
N ILE A 5 1.02 2.51 26.08
CA ILE A 5 2.27 1.90 25.66
C ILE A 5 2.25 1.95 24.13
N ILE A 6 2.83 3.00 23.56
CA ILE A 6 3.06 3.05 22.12
C ILE A 6 4.21 2.09 21.87
N GLU A 7 3.95 0.99 21.17
CA GLU A 7 5.01 0.09 20.73
C GLU A 7 6.06 0.88 19.94
N PRO A 8 7.37 0.62 20.14
CA PRO A 8 8.44 1.42 19.55
C PRO A 8 8.35 1.50 18.02
N ASP A 9 7.73 0.52 17.37
CA ASP A 9 7.55 0.47 15.91
C ASP A 9 6.42 1.41 15.45
N VAL A 10 5.29 1.46 16.16
CA VAL A 10 4.21 2.45 15.92
C VAL A 10 4.68 3.87 16.26
N ALA A 11 5.65 4.00 17.16
CA ALA A 11 6.20 5.29 17.58
C ALA A 11 6.86 6.06 16.42
N ARG A 12 7.42 5.38 15.41
CA ARG A 12 8.10 6.05 14.28
C ARG A 12 7.09 6.74 13.34
N CYS A 13 6.01 6.06 12.97
CA CYS A 13 4.86 6.70 12.31
C CYS A 13 4.23 7.77 13.20
N ALA A 14 4.17 7.57 14.53
CA ALA A 14 3.60 8.57 15.43
C ALA A 14 4.42 9.86 15.54
N GLN A 15 5.71 9.84 15.19
CA GLN A 15 6.65 10.96 15.36
C GLN A 15 6.92 11.77 14.08
N ARG A 16 6.49 11.28 12.91
CA ARG A 16 6.69 11.94 11.61
C ARG A 16 5.46 11.79 10.71
N PRO A 17 5.26 12.65 9.69
CA PRO A 17 4.13 12.49 8.80
C PRO A 17 4.46 11.39 7.78
N VAL A 18 3.59 10.38 7.67
CA VAL A 18 3.72 9.29 6.69
C VAL A 18 2.41 9.16 5.92
N ASP A 19 2.44 9.22 4.60
CA ASP A 19 1.29 8.97 3.72
C ASP A 19 1.50 7.62 3.04
N VAL A 20 0.80 6.58 3.51
CA VAL A 20 0.89 5.21 3.00
C VAL A 20 -0.20 4.99 1.96
N VAL A 21 0.18 4.54 0.77
CA VAL A 21 -0.72 4.21 -0.33
C VAL A 21 -0.56 2.72 -0.65
N PHE A 22 -1.65 1.99 -0.49
CA PHE A 22 -1.71 0.58 -0.85
C PHE A 22 -2.14 0.42 -2.30
N LEU A 23 -1.38 -0.38 -3.06
CA LEU A 23 -1.72 -0.82 -4.41
C LEU A 23 -2.01 -2.31 -4.33
N LEU A 24 -3.30 -2.66 -4.34
CA LEU A 24 -3.79 -4.02 -4.24
C LEU A 24 -4.02 -4.60 -5.63
N ASP A 25 -3.35 -5.70 -5.91
CA ASP A 25 -3.58 -6.52 -7.08
C ASP A 25 -5.02 -7.07 -7.07
N GLY A 26 -5.79 -6.76 -8.12
CA GLY A 26 -7.14 -7.26 -8.34
C GLY A 26 -7.20 -8.41 -9.34
N SER A 27 -6.08 -9.09 -9.59
CA SER A 27 -6.02 -10.13 -10.62
C SER A 27 -6.69 -11.43 -10.22
N GLU A 28 -7.16 -12.17 -11.23
CA GLU A 28 -7.77 -13.50 -11.09
C GLU A 28 -6.92 -14.46 -10.24
N ARG A 29 -5.58 -14.42 -10.39
CA ARG A 29 -4.65 -15.30 -9.66
C ARG A 29 -4.69 -15.07 -8.15
N LEU A 30 -5.05 -13.87 -7.69
CA LEU A 30 -5.24 -13.59 -6.28
C LEU A 30 -6.42 -14.42 -5.74
N GLY A 31 -7.57 -14.35 -6.41
CA GLY A 31 -8.80 -15.01 -6.00
C GLY A 31 -9.51 -14.34 -4.82
N THR A 32 -10.83 -14.53 -4.75
CA THR A 32 -11.72 -13.87 -3.78
C THR A 32 -11.34 -14.10 -2.32
N GLU A 33 -10.85 -15.30 -1.97
CA GLU A 33 -10.54 -15.63 -0.58
C GLU A 33 -9.27 -14.94 -0.08
N ASN A 34 -8.22 -14.89 -0.90
CA ASN A 34 -7.00 -14.16 -0.56
C ASN A 34 -7.27 -12.65 -0.56
N PHE A 35 -8.13 -12.16 -1.46
CA PHE A 35 -8.57 -10.78 -1.46
C PHE A 35 -9.25 -10.38 -0.14
N ARG A 36 -10.05 -11.26 0.47
CA ARG A 36 -10.59 -11.03 1.83
C ARG A 36 -9.50 -10.95 2.89
N GLN A 37 -8.54 -11.89 2.87
CA GLN A 37 -7.42 -11.87 3.82
C GLN A 37 -6.58 -10.59 3.71
N VAL A 38 -6.37 -10.06 2.50
CA VAL A 38 -5.70 -8.78 2.30
C VAL A 38 -6.53 -7.62 2.86
N ARG A 39 -7.85 -7.62 2.66
CA ARG A 39 -8.73 -6.60 3.24
C ARG A 39 -8.66 -6.60 4.77
N ASP A 40 -8.60 -7.78 5.40
CA ASP A 40 -8.47 -7.92 6.84
C ASP A 40 -7.10 -7.40 7.33
N LEU A 41 -6.01 -7.69 6.60
CA LEU A 41 -4.69 -7.12 6.86
C LEU A 41 -4.72 -5.58 6.80
N LEU A 42 -5.34 -5.01 5.78
CA LEU A 42 -5.45 -3.56 5.60
C LEU A 42 -6.27 -2.91 6.70
N GLN A 43 -7.37 -3.54 7.14
CA GLN A 43 -8.16 -3.08 8.28
C GLN A 43 -7.32 -3.12 9.57
N LYS A 44 -6.65 -4.25 9.84
CA LYS A 44 -5.76 -4.38 11.01
C LYS A 44 -4.63 -3.35 10.98
N THR A 45 -4.08 -3.04 9.81
CA THR A 45 -3.08 -2.00 9.62
C THR A 45 -3.64 -0.64 10.00
N ALA A 46 -4.83 -0.28 9.51
CA ALA A 46 -5.49 0.98 9.86
C ALA A 46 -5.77 1.11 11.37
N ASP A 47 -6.14 0.01 12.02
CA ASP A 47 -6.42 -0.02 13.46
C ASP A 47 -5.15 0.08 14.32
N THR A 48 -4.01 -0.38 13.80
CA THR A 48 -2.71 -0.37 14.50
C THR A 48 -1.97 0.95 14.31
N LEU A 49 -2.08 1.56 13.13
CA LEU A 49 -1.41 2.82 12.84
C LEU A 49 -1.98 3.95 13.69
N THR A 50 -1.10 4.75 14.29
CA THR A 50 -1.52 6.05 14.84
C THR A 50 -1.85 6.98 13.67
N LEU A 51 -3.14 7.13 13.36
CA LEU A 51 -3.62 8.01 12.28
C LEU A 51 -3.54 9.50 12.66
N ALA A 52 -3.34 10.34 11.64
CA ALA A 52 -3.30 11.78 11.76
C ALA A 52 -4.59 12.36 12.36
N ARG A 53 -4.49 13.47 13.08
CA ARG A 53 -5.66 14.14 13.67
C ARG A 53 -6.44 14.98 12.66
N ASN A 54 -5.79 15.40 11.59
CA ASN A 54 -6.36 16.17 10.50
C ASN A 54 -5.45 16.09 9.27
N LYS A 55 -5.91 16.66 8.15
CA LYS A 55 -5.18 16.66 6.87
C LYS A 55 -3.80 17.33 6.90
N ASN A 56 -3.54 18.22 7.86
CA ASN A 56 -2.30 19.01 7.96
C ASN A 56 -1.41 18.56 9.14
N ASP A 57 -1.74 17.45 9.81
CA ASP A 57 -0.96 16.93 10.93
C ASP A 57 0.48 16.66 10.50
N ARG A 58 1.46 17.22 11.22
CA ARG A 58 2.89 17.09 10.89
C ARG A 58 3.51 15.82 11.43
N MET A 59 2.70 14.95 12.03
CA MET A 59 3.06 13.65 12.57
C MET A 59 2.02 12.62 12.09
N ARG A 60 2.21 11.33 12.38
CA ARG A 60 1.20 10.28 12.22
C ARG A 60 0.93 9.87 10.78
N ALA A 61 0.35 8.70 10.64
CA ALA A 61 0.06 8.10 9.34
C ALA A 61 -1.25 8.63 8.73
N ARG A 62 -1.32 8.64 7.40
CA ARG A 62 -2.55 8.63 6.60
C ARG A 62 -2.49 7.45 5.65
N MET A 63 -3.65 6.95 5.23
CA MET A 63 -3.76 5.75 4.40
C MET A 63 -4.60 6.05 3.16
N GLY A 64 -4.18 5.56 2.00
CA GLY A 64 -4.96 5.49 0.77
C GLY A 64 -4.92 4.08 0.19
N LEU A 65 -5.92 3.72 -0.61
CA LEU A 65 -6.00 2.39 -1.22
C LEU A 65 -6.51 2.46 -2.65
N ILE A 66 -5.78 1.80 -3.54
CA ILE A 66 -6.17 1.54 -4.92
C ILE A 66 -6.13 0.04 -5.14
N GLN A 67 -7.15 -0.48 -5.81
CA GLN A 67 -7.09 -1.79 -6.44
C GLN A 67 -6.82 -1.61 -7.93
N TYR A 68 -5.95 -2.43 -8.50
CA TYR A 68 -5.63 -2.38 -9.92
C TYR A 68 -5.87 -3.72 -10.62
N GLY A 69 -6.44 -3.63 -11.81
CA GLY A 69 -6.53 -4.72 -12.77
C GLY A 69 -5.73 -4.35 -14.01
N LYS A 70 -6.36 -4.46 -15.19
CA LYS A 70 -5.72 -4.15 -16.48
C LYS A 70 -5.45 -2.66 -16.63
N GLU A 71 -4.79 -2.30 -17.71
CA GLU A 71 -4.21 -0.97 -17.96
C GLU A 71 -5.13 0.22 -17.62
N ASN A 72 -6.43 0.14 -17.92
CA ASN A 72 -7.42 1.20 -17.68
C ASN A 72 -8.45 0.85 -16.59
N GLU A 73 -8.12 -0.07 -15.70
CA GLU A 73 -9.02 -0.59 -14.67
C GLU A 73 -8.39 -0.43 -13.29
N GLN A 74 -8.62 0.73 -12.68
CA GLN A 74 -8.21 1.02 -11.31
C GLN A 74 -9.40 1.54 -10.51
N ILE A 75 -9.53 1.08 -9.27
CA ILE A 75 -10.56 1.53 -8.33
C ILE A 75 -9.85 2.16 -7.14
N VAL A 76 -10.05 3.46 -6.96
CA VAL A 76 -9.69 4.14 -5.71
C VAL A 76 -10.73 3.78 -4.66
N ALA A 77 -10.39 2.85 -3.76
CA ALA A 77 -11.29 2.46 -2.68
C ALA A 77 -11.51 3.62 -1.69
N PHE A 78 -10.43 4.36 -1.41
CA PHE A 78 -10.46 5.63 -0.70
C PHE A 78 -9.19 6.44 -0.98
N PRO A 79 -9.28 7.78 -1.06
CA PRO A 79 -8.11 8.64 -1.18
C PRO A 79 -7.30 8.65 0.12
N ILE A 80 -6.12 9.29 0.11
CA ILE A 80 -5.30 9.46 1.31
C ILE A 80 -6.09 10.18 2.40
N THR A 81 -6.40 9.45 3.47
CA THR A 81 -7.26 9.91 4.56
C THR A 81 -6.68 9.53 5.92
N HIS A 82 -7.18 10.20 6.94
CA HIS A 82 -6.91 9.92 8.35
C HIS A 82 -8.18 9.44 9.09
N ASP A 83 -9.31 9.34 8.36
CA ASP A 83 -10.60 9.00 8.91
C ASP A 83 -10.80 7.48 8.90
N PRO A 84 -10.86 6.82 10.08
CA PRO A 84 -11.08 5.38 10.17
C PRO A 84 -12.40 4.94 9.53
N ALA A 85 -13.45 5.77 9.57
CA ALA A 85 -14.74 5.43 8.98
C ALA A 85 -14.66 5.41 7.46
N ILE A 86 -13.89 6.32 6.83
CA ILE A 86 -13.66 6.29 5.38
C ILE A 86 -12.88 5.04 5.00
N ILE A 87 -11.82 4.71 5.74
CA ILE A 87 -10.99 3.52 5.50
C ILE A 87 -11.84 2.25 5.61
N SER A 88 -12.55 2.09 6.72
CA SER A 88 -13.34 0.88 6.97
C SER A 88 -14.48 0.72 5.95
N ASN A 89 -15.19 1.80 5.60
CA ASN A 89 -16.24 1.75 4.59
C ASN A 89 -15.68 1.44 3.19
N GLY A 90 -14.55 2.04 2.83
CA GLY A 90 -13.90 1.80 1.55
C GLY A 90 -13.41 0.36 1.43
N LEU A 91 -12.78 -0.18 2.47
CA LEU A 91 -12.44 -1.61 2.56
C LEU A 91 -13.69 -2.50 2.50
N ALA A 92 -14.79 -2.14 3.16
CA ALA A 92 -16.01 -2.93 3.19
C ALA A 92 -16.67 -3.06 1.80
N ARG A 93 -16.68 -1.96 1.03
CA ARG A 93 -17.41 -1.83 -0.23
C ARG A 93 -16.59 -2.13 -1.49
N MET A 94 -15.28 -2.28 -1.35
CA MET A 94 -14.40 -2.52 -2.49
C MET A 94 -14.74 -3.85 -3.19
N PRO A 95 -15.14 -3.83 -4.48
CA PRO A 95 -15.39 -5.06 -5.24
C PRO A 95 -14.06 -5.74 -5.58
N TYR A 96 -14.06 -7.05 -5.81
CA TYR A 96 -12.90 -7.75 -6.37
C TYR A 96 -12.97 -7.69 -7.90
N LEU A 97 -11.88 -7.27 -8.56
CA LEU A 97 -11.87 -7.00 -10.00
C LEU A 97 -11.84 -8.25 -10.88
N ASP A 98 -11.19 -9.33 -10.42
CA ASP A 98 -11.02 -10.57 -11.21
C ASP A 98 -10.44 -10.31 -12.61
N SER A 99 -9.35 -9.55 -12.67
CA SER A 99 -8.80 -8.99 -13.91
C SER A 99 -7.37 -9.49 -14.20
N SER A 100 -6.71 -8.90 -15.19
CA SER A 100 -5.28 -9.12 -15.47
C SER A 100 -4.46 -7.97 -14.89
N PRO A 101 -3.34 -8.20 -14.19
CA PRO A 101 -2.65 -7.14 -13.46
C PRO A 101 -1.73 -6.30 -14.35
N SER A 102 -1.90 -4.98 -14.32
CA SER A 102 -0.96 -4.00 -14.91
C SER A 102 -0.44 -3.04 -13.85
N VAL A 103 0.71 -3.38 -13.26
CA VAL A 103 1.28 -2.59 -12.16
C VAL A 103 1.82 -1.23 -12.61
N GLY A 104 2.36 -1.13 -13.83
CA GLY A 104 2.88 0.12 -14.38
C GLY A 104 1.80 1.20 -14.45
N SER A 105 0.62 0.86 -14.98
CA SER A 105 -0.51 1.80 -15.04
C SER A 105 -1.07 2.12 -13.65
N ALA A 106 -1.09 1.15 -12.74
CA ALA A 106 -1.53 1.35 -11.35
C ALA A 106 -0.69 2.41 -10.63
N ILE A 107 0.63 2.37 -10.80
CA ILE A 107 1.56 3.35 -10.21
C ILE A 107 1.28 4.75 -10.75
N LEU A 108 1.19 4.90 -12.08
CA LEU A 108 0.92 6.18 -12.71
C LEU A 108 -0.45 6.73 -12.27
N HIS A 109 -1.45 5.85 -12.18
CA HIS A 109 -2.78 6.20 -11.68
C HIS A 109 -2.73 6.67 -10.21
N ALA A 110 -1.97 6.00 -9.34
CA ALA A 110 -1.81 6.40 -7.95
C ALA A 110 -1.17 7.78 -7.80
N ILE A 111 -0.11 8.05 -8.57
CA ILE A 111 0.56 9.36 -8.57
C ILE A 111 -0.40 10.46 -9.03
N ASN A 112 -1.17 10.22 -10.09
CA ASN A 112 -2.05 11.19 -10.73
C ASN A 112 -3.42 11.40 -10.05
N ASN A 113 -3.81 10.52 -9.13
CA ASN A 113 -5.11 10.61 -8.46
C ASN A 113 -5.01 10.72 -6.94
N LEU A 114 -3.98 10.16 -6.30
CA LEU A 114 -3.83 10.18 -4.84
C LEU A 114 -2.71 11.11 -4.37
N LEU A 115 -1.62 11.26 -5.12
CA LEU A 115 -0.54 12.18 -4.71
C LEU A 115 -0.77 13.59 -5.22
N THR A 116 -1.27 13.71 -6.44
CA THR A 116 -1.63 14.97 -7.09
C THR A 116 -3.03 14.81 -7.68
N THR A 117 -3.89 15.81 -7.54
CA THR A 117 -5.23 15.82 -8.17
C THR A 117 -5.45 17.21 -8.73
N GLY A 118 -5.72 17.33 -10.04
CA GLY A 118 -5.91 18.63 -10.70
C GLY A 118 -4.72 19.59 -10.55
N GLY A 119 -3.49 19.06 -10.51
CA GLY A 119 -2.27 19.84 -10.28
C GLY A 119 -2.00 20.23 -8.83
N VAL A 120 -2.88 19.85 -7.89
CA VAL A 120 -2.73 20.14 -6.46
C VAL A 120 -2.19 18.92 -5.73
N ARG A 121 -1.08 19.10 -5.01
CA ARG A 121 -0.49 18.08 -4.14
C ARG A 121 -1.45 17.74 -2.99
N GLN A 122 -1.78 16.46 -2.85
CA GLN A 122 -2.65 15.92 -1.79
C GLN A 122 -1.84 15.37 -0.60
N THR A 123 -0.57 15.03 -0.83
CA THR A 123 0.34 14.59 0.24
C THR A 123 0.75 15.74 1.13
N ARG A 124 1.01 15.42 2.39
CA ARG A 124 1.47 16.41 3.37
C ARG A 124 2.88 16.86 3.04
N ARG A 125 3.19 18.12 3.37
CA ARG A 125 4.55 18.65 3.26
C ARG A 125 5.47 17.85 4.19
N ASN A 126 6.64 17.45 3.67
CA ASN A 126 7.64 16.63 4.37
C ASN A 126 7.14 15.24 4.81
N ALA A 127 5.98 14.79 4.31
CA ALA A 127 5.56 13.42 4.55
C ALA A 127 6.39 12.46 3.70
N GLU A 128 6.80 11.35 4.30
CA GLU A 128 7.24 10.20 3.54
C GLU A 128 6.04 9.64 2.78
N ILE A 129 6.23 9.35 1.50
CA ILE A 129 5.21 8.75 0.65
C ILE A 129 5.58 7.29 0.49
N SER A 130 4.83 6.40 1.13
CA SER A 130 5.10 4.96 1.10
C SER A 130 4.11 4.26 0.18
N PHE A 131 4.59 3.58 -0.87
CA PHE A 131 3.78 2.71 -1.71
C PHE A 131 3.97 1.28 -1.26
N VAL A 132 2.87 0.61 -0.89
CA VAL A 132 2.87 -0.80 -0.51
C VAL A 132 2.09 -1.57 -1.56
N PHE A 133 2.81 -2.36 -2.37
CA PHE A 133 2.21 -3.26 -3.34
C PHE A 133 1.83 -4.57 -2.66
N ILE A 134 0.61 -5.05 -2.88
CA ILE A 134 0.18 -6.37 -2.40
C ILE A 134 -0.25 -7.18 -3.62
N THR A 135 0.53 -8.20 -3.95
CA THR A 135 0.39 -8.98 -5.19
C THR A 135 0.70 -10.45 -4.93
N ASP A 136 0.22 -11.32 -5.81
CA ASP A 136 0.66 -12.71 -5.87
C ASP A 136 2.05 -12.85 -6.54
N GLY A 137 2.60 -11.72 -7.03
CA GLY A 137 3.94 -11.58 -7.57
C GLY A 137 4.06 -11.79 -9.08
N PHE A 138 2.95 -12.01 -9.79
CA PHE A 138 2.96 -12.10 -11.25
C PHE A 138 2.22 -10.91 -11.87
N THR A 139 2.91 -10.10 -12.67
CA THR A 139 2.28 -8.99 -13.40
C THR A 139 3.05 -8.70 -14.69
N ASP A 140 2.38 -8.02 -15.63
CA ASP A 140 3.06 -7.54 -16.82
C ASP A 140 4.12 -6.48 -16.48
N ASN A 141 5.09 -6.32 -17.38
CA ASN A 141 6.16 -5.32 -17.24
C ASN A 141 5.91 -4.07 -18.10
N ARG A 142 4.68 -3.89 -18.59
CA ARG A 142 4.34 -2.78 -19.48
C ARG A 142 4.40 -1.46 -18.72
N ASN A 143 5.07 -0.47 -19.31
CA ASN A 143 5.29 0.86 -18.73
C ASN A 143 5.98 0.85 -17.34
N LEU A 144 6.54 -0.29 -16.89
CA LEU A 144 7.09 -0.43 -15.56
C LEU A 144 8.29 0.50 -15.34
N ASP A 145 9.19 0.62 -16.32
CA ASP A 145 10.38 1.49 -16.18
C ASP A 145 10.01 2.98 -16.10
N GLU A 146 8.98 3.41 -16.83
CA GLU A 146 8.42 4.75 -16.73
C GLU A 146 7.77 4.98 -15.36
N ALA A 147 6.96 4.04 -14.90
CA ALA A 147 6.28 4.06 -13.62
C ALA A 147 7.28 4.13 -12.45
N VAL A 148 8.32 3.31 -12.47
CA VAL A 148 9.39 3.33 -11.46
C VAL A 148 10.15 4.67 -11.50
N SER A 149 10.40 5.22 -12.69
CA SER A 149 10.98 6.55 -12.84
C SER A 149 10.07 7.64 -12.26
N ALA A 150 8.75 7.50 -12.40
CA ALA A 150 7.77 8.41 -11.79
C ALA A 150 7.76 8.30 -10.25
N MET A 151 7.85 7.08 -9.69
CA MET A 151 8.00 6.87 -8.24
C MET A 151 9.25 7.56 -7.69
N ARG A 152 10.40 7.43 -8.37
CA ARG A 152 11.65 8.11 -7.99
C ARG A 152 11.49 9.63 -7.97
N ARG A 153 10.87 10.21 -9.01
CA ARG A 153 10.60 11.67 -9.08
C ARG A 153 9.65 12.13 -7.98
N ALA A 154 8.67 11.31 -7.63
CA ALA A 154 7.73 11.57 -6.54
C ALA A 154 8.33 11.30 -5.14
N GLN A 155 9.58 10.85 -5.06
CA GLN A 155 10.26 10.47 -3.81
C GLN A 155 9.49 9.42 -3.00
N VAL A 156 8.90 8.47 -3.71
CA VAL A 156 8.18 7.34 -3.10
C VAL A 156 9.19 6.36 -2.51
N VAL A 157 8.92 5.89 -1.29
CA VAL A 157 9.51 4.68 -0.72
C VAL A 157 8.61 3.50 -1.09
N SER A 158 9.15 2.44 -1.67
CA SER A 158 8.35 1.31 -2.14
C SER A 158 8.60 0.05 -1.33
N THR A 159 7.52 -0.65 -0.98
CA THR A 159 7.52 -1.96 -0.33
C THR A 159 6.63 -2.90 -1.13
N VAL A 160 7.04 -4.16 -1.25
CA VAL A 160 6.25 -5.19 -1.93
C VAL A 160 5.93 -6.30 -0.95
N ILE A 161 4.65 -6.64 -0.82
CA ILE A 161 4.17 -7.87 -0.22
C ILE A 161 3.82 -8.83 -1.37
N ALA A 162 4.63 -9.87 -1.54
CA ALA A 162 4.45 -10.89 -2.57
C ALA A 162 4.11 -12.23 -1.92
N MET A 163 2.98 -12.82 -2.32
CA MET A 163 2.47 -14.06 -1.76
C MET A 163 2.37 -15.14 -2.83
N GLY A 164 2.98 -16.30 -2.59
CA GLY A 164 3.01 -17.39 -3.55
C GLY A 164 4.43 -17.72 -4.00
N SER A 165 4.52 -18.80 -4.78
CA SER A 165 5.81 -19.34 -5.25
C SER A 165 6.21 -18.86 -6.63
N ASP A 166 5.26 -18.41 -7.44
CA ASP A 166 5.45 -18.05 -8.85
C ASP A 166 5.45 -16.53 -9.01
N VAL A 167 6.58 -15.93 -8.66
CA VAL A 167 6.78 -14.48 -8.61
C VAL A 167 7.85 -14.04 -9.62
N ASP A 168 7.57 -12.96 -10.34
CA ASP A 168 8.52 -12.33 -11.25
C ASP A 168 9.52 -11.47 -10.46
N GLN A 169 10.70 -12.03 -10.24
CA GLN A 169 11.76 -11.40 -9.43
C GLN A 169 12.26 -10.08 -10.01
N ASP A 170 12.28 -9.96 -11.33
CA ASP A 170 12.76 -8.76 -12.01
C ASP A 170 11.76 -7.62 -11.81
N VAL A 171 10.47 -7.93 -11.91
CA VAL A 171 9.41 -6.97 -11.61
C VAL A 171 9.46 -6.54 -10.14
N LEU A 172 9.56 -7.48 -9.19
CA LEU A 172 9.61 -7.13 -7.78
C LEU A 172 10.82 -6.24 -7.45
N THR A 173 11.99 -6.57 -8.00
CA THR A 173 13.23 -5.79 -7.82
C THR A 173 13.09 -4.38 -8.38
N LYS A 174 12.40 -4.22 -9.51
CA LYS A 174 12.11 -2.91 -10.09
C LYS A 174 11.14 -2.10 -9.23
N LEU A 175 10.09 -2.73 -8.70
CA LEU A 175 9.10 -2.07 -7.84
C LEU A 175 9.74 -1.49 -6.59
N VAL A 176 10.55 -2.29 -5.88
CA VAL A 176 11.32 -1.82 -4.70
C VAL A 176 12.53 -0.96 -5.06
N MET A 177 12.71 -0.60 -6.33
CA MET A 177 13.79 0.25 -6.82
C MET A 177 15.19 -0.23 -6.44
N GLY A 178 15.37 -1.55 -6.29
CA GLY A 178 16.63 -2.19 -5.91
C GLY A 178 16.79 -2.54 -4.42
N ASP A 179 15.90 -2.07 -3.54
CA ASP A 179 15.93 -2.43 -2.12
C ASP A 179 15.26 -3.79 -1.87
N GLN A 180 16.06 -4.86 -1.91
CA GLN A 180 15.55 -6.22 -1.71
C GLN A 180 15.00 -6.48 -0.30
N GLU A 181 15.39 -5.68 0.71
CA GLU A 181 14.87 -5.82 2.08
C GLU A 181 13.41 -5.38 2.17
N ALA A 182 12.97 -4.54 1.23
CA ALA A 182 11.59 -4.08 1.09
C ALA A 182 10.63 -5.12 0.47
N ILE A 183 11.12 -6.32 0.14
CA ILE A 183 10.30 -7.42 -0.39
C ILE A 183 9.91 -8.40 0.72
N PHE A 184 8.64 -8.36 1.10
CA PHE A 184 8.01 -9.23 2.07
C PHE A 184 7.40 -10.44 1.36
N ARG A 185 8.01 -11.62 1.53
CA ARG A 185 7.56 -12.86 0.90
C ARG A 185 6.77 -13.73 1.86
N GLY A 186 5.67 -14.28 1.38
CA GLY A 186 4.94 -15.36 2.05
C GLY A 186 4.65 -16.52 1.08
N LYS A 187 4.48 -17.72 1.63
CA LYS A 187 4.12 -18.90 0.81
C LYS A 187 2.69 -18.79 0.28
N ASP A 188 1.82 -18.20 1.08
CA ASP A 188 0.40 -18.01 0.81
C ASP A 188 -0.12 -16.86 1.67
N PHE A 189 -1.34 -16.41 1.41
CA PHE A 189 -1.94 -15.28 2.10
C PHE A 189 -2.26 -15.56 3.58
N SER A 190 -2.27 -16.83 4.02
CA SER A 190 -2.43 -17.14 5.45
C SER A 190 -1.25 -16.61 6.28
N HIS A 191 -0.08 -16.42 5.66
CA HIS A 191 1.06 -15.77 6.32
C HIS A 191 0.76 -14.33 6.74
N LEU A 192 -0.16 -13.62 6.08
CA LEU A 192 -0.55 -12.25 6.44
C LEU A 192 -1.16 -12.18 7.84
N SER A 193 -1.78 -13.28 8.30
CA SER A 193 -2.39 -13.35 9.63
C SER A 193 -1.37 -13.55 10.75
N LYS A 194 -0.13 -13.95 10.44
CA LYS A 194 0.90 -14.27 11.45
C LYS A 194 1.38 -12.99 12.14
N PRO A 195 1.38 -12.92 13.48
CA PRO A 195 1.88 -11.75 14.21
C PRO A 195 3.30 -11.35 13.79
N SER A 196 4.21 -12.32 13.67
CA SER A 196 5.60 -12.05 13.26
C SER A 196 5.75 -11.41 11.87
N PHE A 197 4.83 -11.70 10.95
CA PHE A 197 4.79 -11.02 9.65
C PHE A 197 4.27 -9.59 9.81
N PHE A 198 3.14 -9.46 10.50
CA PHE A 198 2.46 -8.18 10.69
C PHE A 198 3.32 -7.17 11.44
N ASP A 199 3.96 -7.58 12.54
CA ASP A 199 4.79 -6.71 13.37
C ASP A 199 6.01 -6.20 12.58
N ARG A 200 6.67 -7.11 11.83
CA ARG A 200 7.78 -6.74 10.93
C ARG A 200 7.31 -5.77 9.83
N PHE A 201 6.13 -6.01 9.26
CA PHE A 201 5.56 -5.14 8.23
C PHE A 201 5.25 -3.74 8.78
N ILE A 202 4.62 -3.64 9.95
CA ILE A 202 4.33 -2.36 10.61
C ILE A 202 5.62 -1.61 10.94
N GLN A 203 6.64 -2.33 11.45
CA GLN A 203 7.95 -1.75 11.74
C GLN A 203 8.64 -1.19 10.49
N TRP A 204 8.49 -1.84 9.33
CA TRP A 204 9.06 -1.37 8.08
C TRP A 204 8.38 -0.11 7.55
N VAL A 205 7.06 -0.06 7.63
CA VAL A 205 6.27 1.08 7.13
C VAL A 205 6.41 2.33 8.01
N CYS A 206 6.93 2.23 9.24
CA CYS A 206 6.87 3.31 10.25
C CYS A 206 8.19 4.05 10.62
#